data_AF-A0A941DQC5-F1
#
_entry.id   AF-A0A941DQC5-F1
#
_cell.length_a   1.000
_cell.length_b   1.000
_cell.length_c   1.000
_cell.angle_alpha   90.00
_cell.angle_beta   90.00
_cell.angle_gamma   90.00
#
_symmetry.space_group_name_H-M   'P 1'
#
loop_
_entity.id
_entity.type
_entity.pdbx_description
1 polymer ?
#
loop_
_entity_poly.entity_id
_entity_poly.type
_entity_poly.pdbx_seq_one_letter_code
_entity_poly.pdbx_strand_id
1 'polypeptide(L)'
;MKGVLCPSCERNKMTFYYGKWYCSNCHSQSNEAHKQALADYALLINPYINNRQAREFLQLPTSHVTKRILQKANLDSIGATSGRRYRLEYSNLLQVR
;
A
#
# COMPACT_ATOMS: atom_id res chain seq x y z
N MET A 1 11.01 1.02 7.96
CA MET A 1 9.87 1.92 8.20
C MET A 1 8.58 1.19 7.83
N LYS A 2 7.52 1.24 8.64
CA LYS A 2 6.23 0.58 8.35
C LYS A 2 5.09 1.59 8.50
N GLY A 3 4.06 1.46 7.67
CA GLY A 3 2.89 2.32 7.58
C GLY A 3 2.85 3.13 6.30
N VAL A 4 1.80 3.92 6.15
CA VAL A 4 1.58 4.80 5.00
C VAL A 4 1.78 6.24 5.45
N LEU A 5 2.68 6.98 4.81
CA LEU A 5 2.87 8.40 5.10
C LEU A 5 1.74 9.25 4.53
N CYS A 6 1.43 10.34 5.21
CA CYS A 6 0.50 11.34 4.74
C CYS A 6 1.13 12.14 3.58
N PRO A 7 0.52 12.16 2.39
CA PRO A 7 1.05 12.92 1.26
C PRO A 7 0.92 14.45 1.44
N SER A 8 0.08 14.92 2.37
CA SER A 8 -0.14 16.35 2.58
C SER A 8 0.80 16.98 3.60
N CYS A 9 1.26 16.22 4.61
CA CYS A 9 2.17 16.74 5.63
C CYS A 9 3.49 15.99 5.74
N GLU A 10 3.65 14.87 5.01
CA GLU A 10 4.87 14.06 4.82
C GLU A 10 5.54 13.51 6.08
N ARG A 11 5.00 13.82 7.27
CA ARG A 11 5.60 13.49 8.57
C ARG A 11 4.82 12.44 9.33
N ASN A 12 3.51 12.41 9.16
CA ASN A 12 2.62 11.56 9.95
C ASN A 12 2.19 10.34 9.17
N LYS A 13 2.05 9.21 9.88
CA LYS A 13 1.43 8.01 9.32
C LYS A 13 -0.08 8.19 9.26
N MET A 14 -0.69 7.63 8.23
CA MET A 14 -2.14 7.56 8.07
C MET A 14 -2.68 6.26 8.63
N THR A 15 -3.86 6.32 9.23
CA THR A 15 -4.63 5.15 9.66
C THR A 15 -5.63 4.77 8.58
N PHE A 16 -5.79 3.48 8.32
CA PHE A 16 -6.81 3.00 7.39
C PHE A 16 -8.16 2.84 8.09
N TYR A 17 -9.14 3.64 7.71
CA TYR A 17 -10.48 3.66 8.31
C TYR A 17 -11.56 3.81 7.24
N TYR A 18 -12.61 2.98 7.32
CA TYR A 18 -13.71 2.91 6.34
C TYR A 18 -13.29 2.99 4.86
N GLY A 19 -12.21 2.31 4.50
CA GLY A 19 -11.75 2.24 3.10
C GLY A 19 -10.84 3.40 2.66
N LYS A 20 -10.51 4.32 3.56
CA LYS A 20 -9.67 5.49 3.27
C LYS A 20 -8.46 5.56 4.21
N TRP A 21 -7.39 6.18 3.74
CA TRP A 21 -6.26 6.60 4.57
C TRP A 21 -6.59 7.95 5.18
N TYR A 22 -6.50 8.07 6.51
CA TYR A 22 -6.79 9.30 7.25
C TYR A 22 -5.57 9.72 8.07
N CYS A 23 -5.18 10.99 7.96
CA CYS A 23 -4.14 11.58 8.80
C CYS A 23 -4.77 12.28 10.01
N SER A 24 -4.42 11.87 11.23
CA SER A 24 -4.90 12.52 12.46
C SER A 24 -4.30 13.90 12.73
N ASN A 25 -3.23 14.28 12.03
CA ASN A 25 -2.54 15.56 12.24
C ASN A 25 -3.10 16.68 11.36
N CYS A 26 -3.20 16.46 10.05
CA CYS A 26 -3.69 17.47 9.10
C CYS A 26 -5.08 17.16 8.54
N HIS A 27 -5.74 16.09 9.03
CA HIS A 27 -7.09 15.66 8.65
C HIS A 27 -7.31 15.33 7.16
N SER A 28 -6.23 15.30 6.37
CA SER A 28 -6.28 14.91 4.96
C SER A 28 -6.67 13.44 4.82
N GLN A 29 -7.43 13.16 3.76
CA GLN A 29 -7.82 11.81 3.38
C GLN A 29 -7.21 11.44 2.04
N SER A 30 -6.90 10.17 1.85
CA SER A 30 -6.46 9.63 0.56
C SER A 30 -7.01 8.23 0.34
N ASN A 31 -7.44 7.94 -0.88
CA ASN A 31 -7.80 6.58 -1.28
C ASN A 31 -6.55 5.78 -1.68
N GLU A 32 -5.47 6.46 -2.05
CA GLU A 32 -4.34 5.89 -2.78
C GLU A 32 -2.98 6.10 -2.11
N ALA A 33 -2.92 6.65 -0.88
CA ALA A 33 -1.65 6.89 -0.18
C ALA A 33 -0.78 5.62 -0.03
N HIS A 34 -1.41 4.45 0.01
CA HIS A 34 -0.71 3.16 -0.02
C HIS A 34 0.18 2.95 -1.25
N LYS A 35 -0.10 3.59 -2.40
CA LYS A 35 0.70 3.42 -3.61
C LYS A 35 2.13 3.91 -3.43
N GLN A 36 2.31 5.08 -2.81
CA GLN A 36 3.64 5.59 -2.46
C GLN A 36 4.36 4.64 -1.51
N ALA A 37 3.68 4.19 -0.45
CA ALA A 37 4.27 3.26 0.50
C ALA A 37 4.70 1.94 -0.18
N LEU A 38 3.90 1.42 -1.11
CA LEU A 38 4.26 0.24 -1.90
C LEU A 38 5.44 0.50 -2.84
N ALA A 39 5.54 1.68 -3.45
CA ALA A 39 6.71 2.06 -4.24
C ALA A 39 7.98 2.09 -3.38
N ASP A 40 7.90 2.66 -2.18
CA ASP A 40 9.00 2.68 -1.21
C ASP A 40 9.41 1.24 -0.81
N TYR A 41 8.44 0.35 -0.59
CA TYR A 41 8.71 -1.07 -0.33
C TYR A 41 9.47 -1.73 -1.48
N ALA A 42 9.07 -1.45 -2.73
CA ALA A 42 9.69 -2.01 -3.92
C ALA A 42 11.16 -1.60 -4.05
N LEU A 43 11.45 -0.31 -3.80
CA LEU A 43 12.79 0.25 -3.89
C LEU A 43 13.71 -0.17 -2.75
N LEU A 44 13.18 -0.31 -1.53
CA LEU A 44 13.98 -0.52 -0.33
C LEU A 44 14.05 -1.97 0.15
N ILE A 45 13.07 -2.81 -0.21
CA ILE A 45 12.90 -4.15 0.40
C ILE A 45 12.81 -5.23 -0.67
N ASN A 46 11.77 -5.23 -1.50
CA ASN A 46 11.57 -6.26 -2.51
C ASN A 46 10.58 -5.81 -3.58
N PRO A 47 10.84 -6.02 -4.88
CA PRO A 47 9.90 -5.69 -5.96
C PRO A 47 8.64 -6.57 -5.99
N TYR A 48 8.55 -7.59 -5.13
CA TYR A 48 7.39 -8.44 -4.98
C TYR A 48 6.86 -8.40 -3.55
N ILE A 49 5.54 -8.41 -3.42
CA ILE A 49 4.88 -8.45 -2.12
C ILE A 49 3.73 -9.44 -2.11
N ASN A 50 3.57 -10.20 -1.03
CA ASN A 50 2.36 -10.99 -0.78
C ASN A 50 1.39 -10.26 0.16
N ASN A 51 0.19 -10.83 0.33
CA ASN A 51 -0.82 -10.25 1.22
C ASN A 51 -0.32 -10.08 2.67
N ARG A 52 0.41 -11.06 3.20
CA ARG A 52 0.93 -11.00 4.58
C ARG A 52 1.92 -9.84 4.74
N GLN A 53 2.90 -9.75 3.84
CA GLN A 53 3.90 -8.69 3.82
C GLN A 53 3.25 -7.31 3.65
N ALA A 54 2.31 -7.17 2.72
CA ALA A 54 1.59 -5.91 2.51
C ALA A 54 0.79 -5.50 3.74
N ARG A 55 0.13 -6.45 4.42
CA ARG A 55 -0.64 -6.18 5.64
C ARG A 55 0.26 -5.68 6.75
N GLU A 56 1.37 -6.38 6.99
CA GLU A 56 2.35 -6.01 8.01
C GLU A 56 3.05 -4.69 7.69
N PHE A 57 3.37 -4.43 6.42
CA PHE A 57 4.05 -3.22 6.00
C PHE A 57 3.13 -2.00 6.02
N LEU A 58 1.92 -2.11 5.43
CA LEU A 58 0.94 -1.02 5.36
C LEU A 58 0.15 -0.83 6.66
N GLN A 59 0.33 -1.70 7.65
CA GLN A 59 -0.39 -1.69 8.94
C GLN A 59 -1.91 -1.81 8.76
N LEU A 60 -2.34 -2.72 7.88
CA LEU A 60 -3.75 -2.95 7.58
C LEU A 60 -4.39 -3.94 8.58
N PRO A 61 -5.68 -3.78 8.89
CA PRO A 61 -6.32 -4.55 9.96
C PRO A 61 -6.54 -6.02 9.59
N THR A 62 -6.84 -6.32 8.31
CA THR A 62 -7.23 -7.67 7.89
C THR A 62 -6.63 -8.07 6.54
N SER A 63 -6.53 -9.38 6.32
CA SER A 63 -6.10 -9.96 5.04
C SER A 63 -7.08 -9.62 3.90
N HIS A 64 -8.38 -9.56 4.19
CA HIS A 64 -9.42 -9.23 3.21
C HIS A 64 -9.29 -7.79 2.70
N VAL A 65 -9.09 -6.83 3.59
CA VAL A 65 -8.82 -5.43 3.22
C VAL A 65 -7.56 -5.32 2.39
N THR A 66 -6.49 -5.99 2.84
CA THR A 66 -5.20 -6.00 2.14
C THR A 66 -5.32 -6.56 0.73
N LYS A 67 -6.05 -7.67 0.57
CA LYS A 67 -6.29 -8.29 -0.75
C LYS A 67 -7.00 -7.30 -1.68
N ARG A 68 -8.02 -6.60 -1.18
CA ARG A 68 -8.78 -5.62 -1.95
C ARG A 68 -7.91 -4.44 -2.38
N ILE A 69 -7.04 -3.94 -1.48
CA ILE A 69 -6.09 -2.86 -1.81
C ILE A 69 -5.13 -3.30 -2.91
N LEU A 70 -4.49 -4.47 -2.77
CA LEU A 70 -3.54 -4.98 -3.77
C LEU A 70 -4.21 -5.23 -5.14
N GLN A 71 -5.46 -5.71 -5.16
CA GLN A 71 -6.21 -5.90 -6.40
C GLN A 71 -6.61 -4.57 -7.06
N LYS A 72 -6.89 -3.52 -6.27
CA LYS A 72 -7.22 -2.19 -6.79
C LYS A 72 -6.01 -1.40 -7.28
N ALA A 73 -4.81 -1.76 -6.82
CA ALA A 73 -3.56 -1.11 -7.23
C ALA A 73 -3.09 -1.50 -8.64
N ASN A 74 -3.88 -2.27 -9.40
CA ASN A 74 -3.59 -2.71 -10.77
C ASN A 74 -2.20 -3.35 -10.93
N LEU A 75 -1.88 -4.28 -10.02
CA LEU A 75 -0.59 -4.95 -9.95
C LEU A 75 -0.66 -6.33 -10.61
N ASP A 76 0.41 -6.71 -11.31
CA ASP A 76 0.55 -8.05 -11.88
C ASP A 76 0.68 -9.09 -10.77
N SER A 77 -0.22 -10.06 -10.76
CA SER A 77 -0.17 -11.17 -9.81
C SER A 77 0.57 -12.37 -10.37
N ILE A 78 1.49 -12.93 -9.59
CA ILE A 78 2.24 -14.14 -9.92
C ILE A 78 1.87 -15.24 -8.93
N GLY A 79 1.61 -16.44 -9.44
CA GLY A 79 1.23 -17.60 -8.64
C GLY A 79 -0.24 -17.64 -8.23
N ALA A 80 -0.64 -18.77 -7.66
CA ALA A 80 -2.01 -19.06 -7.25
C ALA A 80 -2.15 -19.18 -5.72
N THR A 81 -3.37 -18.98 -5.24
CA THR A 81 -3.79 -19.25 -3.84
C THR A 81 -2.83 -18.71 -2.78
N SER A 82 -2.13 -19.59 -2.04
CA SER A 82 -1.20 -19.28 -0.96
C SER A 82 0.16 -18.77 -1.45
N GLY A 83 0.53 -19.07 -2.69
CA GLY A 83 1.75 -18.61 -3.34
C GLY A 83 1.61 -17.27 -4.06
N ARG A 84 0.42 -16.66 -4.06
CA ARG A 84 0.17 -15.41 -4.79
C ARG A 84 1.05 -14.27 -4.26
N ARG A 85 1.81 -13.67 -5.16
CA ARG A 85 2.58 -12.44 -4.98
C ARG A 85 2.16 -11.41 -6.02
N TYR A 86 2.43 -10.15 -5.74
CA TYR A 86 2.15 -9.03 -6.62
C TYR A 86 3.47 -8.35 -6.97
N ARG A 87 3.71 -8.09 -8.24
CA ARG A 87 4.85 -7.30 -8.68
C ARG A 87 4.52 -5.81 -8.48
N LEU A 88 5.40 -5.11 -7.79
CA LEU A 88 5.29 -3.69 -7.49
C LEU A 88 5.96 -2.87 -8.62
N GLU A 89 5.30 -2.83 -9.77
CA GLU A 89 5.77 -2.02 -10.90
C GLU A 89 5.61 -0.52 -10.57
N TYR A 90 6.73 0.20 -10.61
CA TYR A 90 6.80 1.60 -10.21
C TYR A 90 5.87 2.50 -11.05
N SER A 91 5.82 2.25 -12.36
CA SER A 91 4.96 2.97 -13.32
C SER A 91 3.46 2.82 -13.03
N ASN A 92 3.05 1.70 -12.43
CA ASN A 92 1.64 1.46 -12.06
C ASN A 92 1.29 2.09 -10.70
N LEU A 93 2.27 2.21 -9.81
CA LEU A 93 2.09 2.74 -8.46
C LEU A 93 2.11 4.26 -8.42
N LEU A 94 3.03 4.89 -9.12
CA LEU A 94 3.13 6.34 -9.17
C LEU A 94 2.75 6.76 -10.58
N GLN A 95 1.60 7.45 -10.69
CA GLN A 95 1.21 8.11 -11.93
C GLN A 95 2.23 9.21 -12.22
N VAL A 96 3.36 8.85 -12.82
CA VAL A 96 4.28 9.79 -13.43
C VAL A 96 3.56 10.32 -14.66
N ARG A 97 2.95 11.48 -14.52
CA ARG A 97 2.65 12.38 -15.64
C ARG A 97 3.74 13.42 -15.71
#